data_AF-A0A923C110-F1
#
_entry.id   AF-A0A923C110-F1
#
_cell.length_a   1.000
_cell.length_b   1.000
_cell.length_c   1.000
_cell.angle_alpha   90.00
_cell.angle_beta   90.00
_cell.angle_gamma   90.00
#
_symmetry.space_group_name_H-M   'P 1'
#
loop_
_entity.id
_entity.type
_entity.pdbx_description
1 polymer ?
#
loop_
_entity_poly.entity_id
_entity_poly.type
_entity_poly.pdbx_seq_one_letter_code
_entity_poly.pdbx_strand_id
1 'polypeptide(L)'
;MMRRPGSVSALEDLGRARLSENFFMRDMLYSEIANHYGIPNIPDDPDLAIAAGTRLCEDLLEPIWANLGRISIRSAFRSCAVNEAGVGKHNCSRNEANYAAHIWDRRDADGHMGATACIVVHSFLPYYERTGHWQALG
;
A
#
# COMPACT_ATOMS: atom_id res chain seq x y z
N MET A 1 -11.85 14.33 -11.84
CA MET A 1 -10.89 13.22 -11.87
C MET A 1 -9.50 13.78 -11.68
N MET A 2 -8.74 13.29 -10.70
CA MET A 2 -7.37 13.72 -10.48
C MET A 2 -6.45 13.13 -11.55
N ARG A 3 -5.53 13.94 -12.08
CA ARG A 3 -4.55 13.47 -13.08
C ARG A 3 -3.34 12.88 -12.36
N ARG A 4 -2.67 11.91 -13.01
CA ARG A 4 -1.35 11.43 -12.56
C ARG A 4 -0.41 12.61 -12.27
N PRO A 5 0.13 12.74 -11.05
CA PRO A 5 1.07 13.80 -10.70
C PRO A 5 2.28 13.86 -11.63
N GLY A 6 2.53 15.03 -12.23
CA GLY A 6 3.69 15.30 -13.09
C GLY A 6 4.70 16.28 -12.49
N SER A 7 4.48 16.74 -11.26
CA SER A 7 5.34 17.69 -10.55
C SER A 7 5.39 17.36 -9.06
N VAL A 8 6.38 17.92 -8.35
CA VAL A 8 6.50 17.74 -6.89
C VAL A 8 5.27 18.28 -6.16
N SER A 9 4.79 19.48 -6.50
CA SER A 9 3.59 20.06 -5.89
C SER A 9 2.37 19.14 -6.07
N ALA A 10 2.15 18.61 -7.27
CA ALA A 10 1.03 17.70 -7.51
C ALA A 10 1.18 16.38 -6.73
N LEU A 11 2.41 15.89 -6.55
CA LEU A 11 2.68 14.70 -5.75
C LEU A 11 2.48 14.96 -4.25
N GLU A 12 2.81 16.16 -3.78
CA GLU A 12 2.51 16.55 -2.40
C GLU A 12 1.01 16.63 -2.14
N ASP A 13 0.24 17.14 -3.09
CA ASP A 13 -1.22 17.21 -2.99
C ASP A 13 -1.84 15.82 -2.96
N LEU A 14 -1.36 14.90 -3.82
CA LEU A 14 -1.70 13.47 -3.70
C LEU A 14 -1.37 12.94 -2.31
N GLY A 15 -0.15 13.19 -1.83
CA GLY A 15 0.29 12.72 -0.52
C GLY A 15 -0.50 13.30 0.66
N ARG A 16 -1.16 14.45 0.49
CA ARG A 16 -2.03 15.09 1.49
C ARG A 16 -3.47 14.55 1.47
N ALA A 17 -3.85 13.72 0.49
CA ALA A 17 -5.13 13.06 0.50
C ALA A 17 -5.25 12.17 1.76
N ARG A 18 -6.18 12.51 2.63
CA ARG A 18 -6.46 11.76 3.86
C ARG A 18 -7.33 10.55 3.52
N LEU A 19 -6.84 9.35 3.82
CA LEU A 19 -7.53 8.09 3.53
C LEU A 19 -8.47 7.68 4.67
N SER A 20 -8.13 8.03 5.91
CA SER A 20 -8.91 7.78 7.14
C SER A 20 -8.42 8.70 8.27
N GLU A 21 -8.82 8.47 9.52
CA GLU A 21 -8.43 9.33 10.63
C GLU A 21 -6.90 9.43 10.79
N ASN A 22 -6.20 8.29 10.71
CA ASN A 22 -4.78 8.18 11.04
C ASN A 22 -3.88 7.98 9.81
N PHE A 23 -4.44 7.81 8.61
CA PHE A 23 -3.67 7.48 7.41
C PHE A 23 -3.89 8.45 6.25
N PHE A 24 -2.79 8.79 5.59
CA PHE A 24 -2.74 9.60 4.37
C PHE A 24 -2.15 8.79 3.21
N MET A 25 -2.42 9.22 1.98
CA MET A 25 -1.89 8.54 0.80
C MET A 25 -0.36 8.48 0.82
N ARG A 26 0.32 9.48 1.39
CA ARG A 26 1.78 9.49 1.54
C ARG A 26 2.32 8.27 2.27
N ASP A 27 1.59 7.77 3.27
CA ASP A 27 1.98 6.58 4.04
C ASP A 27 2.00 5.32 3.18
N MET A 28 1.28 5.35 2.04
CA MET A 28 1.07 4.22 1.15
C MET A 28 1.98 4.24 -0.09
N LEU A 29 2.69 5.35 -0.36
CA LEU A 29 3.49 5.54 -1.58
C LEU A 29 4.94 5.06 -1.46
N TYR A 30 5.46 4.82 -0.26
CA TYR A 30 6.85 4.39 -0.10
C TYR A 30 7.06 2.92 -0.53
N SER A 31 8.16 2.67 -1.24
CA SER A 31 8.61 1.34 -1.63
C SER A 31 10.13 1.32 -1.74
N GLU A 32 10.78 0.31 -1.16
CA GLU A 32 12.23 0.14 -1.25
C GLU A 32 12.67 -0.15 -2.68
N ILE A 33 11.86 -0.85 -3.47
CA ILE A 33 12.12 -1.10 -4.91
C ILE A 33 12.13 0.23 -5.67
N ALA A 34 11.09 1.06 -5.45
CA ALA A 34 11.00 2.39 -6.05
C ALA A 34 12.20 3.28 -5.69
N ASN A 35 12.56 3.30 -4.40
CA ASN A 35 13.68 4.07 -3.89
C ASN A 35 15.02 3.58 -4.48
N HIS A 36 15.30 2.27 -4.38
CA HIS A 36 16.57 1.70 -4.81
C HIS A 36 16.79 1.78 -6.33
N TYR A 37 15.75 1.56 -7.14
CA TYR A 37 15.86 1.61 -8.60
C TYR A 37 15.52 2.98 -9.20
N GLY A 38 15.16 3.98 -8.39
CA GLY A 38 14.81 5.31 -8.86
C GLY A 38 13.54 5.35 -9.72
N ILE A 39 12.57 4.49 -9.44
CA ILE A 39 11.31 4.39 -10.19
C ILE A 39 10.21 5.14 -9.42
N PRO A 40 9.57 6.17 -10.00
CA PRO A 40 8.49 6.89 -9.31
C PRO A 40 7.30 5.98 -9.01
N ASN A 41 6.98 5.82 -7.72
CA ASN A 41 5.82 5.04 -7.28
C ASN A 41 4.54 5.89 -7.24
N ILE A 42 4.06 6.30 -8.41
CA ILE A 42 2.92 7.21 -8.56
C ILE A 42 1.78 6.47 -9.28
N PRO A 43 0.52 6.55 -8.81
CA PRO A 43 -0.63 5.95 -9.48
C PRO A 43 -0.95 6.66 -10.80
N ASP A 44 -1.29 5.87 -11.83
CA ASP A 44 -1.83 6.38 -13.10
C ASP A 44 -3.27 6.88 -12.95
N ASP A 45 -4.05 6.21 -12.10
CA ASP A 45 -5.40 6.62 -11.68
C ASP A 45 -5.41 6.92 -10.18
N PRO A 46 -5.09 8.17 -9.77
CA PRO A 46 -5.03 8.53 -8.36
C PRO A 46 -6.38 8.42 -7.66
N ASP A 47 -7.50 8.67 -8.34
CA ASP A 47 -8.82 8.62 -7.72
C ASP A 47 -9.17 7.17 -7.35
N LEU A 48 -8.88 6.20 -8.23
CA LEU A 48 -9.09 4.79 -7.93
C LEU A 48 -8.18 4.31 -6.80
N ALA A 49 -6.91 4.73 -6.80
CA ALA A 49 -5.97 4.40 -5.73
C ALA A 49 -6.41 4.96 -4.37
N ILE A 50 -6.92 6.20 -4.33
CA ILE A 50 -7.46 6.83 -3.12
C ILE A 50 -8.71 6.06 -2.66
N ALA A 51 -9.65 5.76 -3.56
CA ALA A 51 -10.86 5.03 -3.21
C ALA A 51 -10.55 3.65 -2.60
N ALA A 52 -9.63 2.89 -3.20
CA ALA A 52 -9.20 1.60 -2.70
C ALA A 52 -8.46 1.73 -1.35
N GLY A 53 -7.54 2.69 -1.25
CA GLY A 53 -6.78 2.97 -0.03
C GLY A 53 -7.66 3.42 1.14
N THR A 54 -8.69 4.23 0.88
CA THR A 54 -9.68 4.63 1.89
C THR A 54 -10.39 3.42 2.47
N ARG A 55 -10.88 2.49 1.65
CA ARG A 55 -11.53 1.26 2.14
C ARG A 55 -10.56 0.40 2.96
N LEU A 56 -9.33 0.20 2.50
CA LEU A 56 -8.32 -0.53 3.26
C LEU A 56 -8.05 0.12 4.63
N CYS A 57 -7.96 1.44 4.69
CA CYS A 57 -7.70 2.13 5.93
C CYS A 57 -8.90 2.08 6.89
N GLU A 58 -10.09 2.46 6.43
CA GLU A 58 -11.31 2.50 7.23
C GLU A 58 -11.73 1.10 7.72
N ASP A 59 -11.73 0.11 6.82
CA ASP A 59 -12.33 -1.20 7.11
C ASP A 59 -11.34 -2.15 7.81
N LEU A 60 -10.03 -1.90 7.72
CA LEU A 60 -9.01 -2.83 8.22
C LEU A 60 -7.92 -2.16 9.07
N LEU A 61 -7.21 -1.16 8.56
CA LEU A 61 -6.04 -0.63 9.28
C LEU A 61 -6.41 0.15 10.54
N GLU A 62 -7.50 0.92 10.52
CA GLU A 62 -8.02 1.63 11.69
C GLU A 62 -8.47 0.65 12.79
N PRO A 63 -9.29 -0.39 12.50
CA PRO A 63 -9.56 -1.44 13.47
C PRO A 63 -8.31 -2.12 14.04
N ILE A 64 -7.32 -2.44 13.21
CA ILE A 64 -6.06 -3.04 13.68
C ILE A 64 -5.34 -2.07 14.63
N TRP A 65 -5.24 -0.79 14.26
CA TRP A 65 -4.59 0.22 15.11
C TRP A 65 -5.33 0.38 16.44
N ALA A 66 -6.65 0.48 16.41
CA ALA A 66 -7.47 0.65 17.61
C ALA A 66 -7.31 -0.52 18.60
N ASN A 67 -7.16 -1.76 18.10
CA ASN A 67 -7.07 -2.95 18.95
C ASN A 67 -5.63 -3.31 19.35
N LEU A 68 -4.66 -3.12 18.45
CA LEU A 68 -3.29 -3.60 18.63
C LEU A 68 -2.27 -2.45 18.81
N GLY A 69 -2.72 -1.20 18.73
CA GLY A 69 -1.90 -0.02 18.83
C GLY A 69 -1.15 0.30 17.53
N ARG A 70 -0.05 1.04 17.67
CA ARG A 70 0.76 1.52 16.54
C ARG A 70 1.12 0.40 15.56
N ILE A 71 0.87 0.65 14.27
CA ILE A 71 1.38 -0.15 13.16
C ILE A 71 2.39 0.63 12.31
N SER A 72 3.23 -0.07 11.56
CA SER A 72 4.03 0.53 10.50
C SER A 72 3.68 -0.07 9.15
N ILE A 73 3.48 0.78 8.15
CA ILE A 73 3.31 0.36 6.77
C ILE A 73 4.69 0.02 6.21
N ARG A 74 4.90 -1.25 5.86
CA ARG A 74 6.12 -1.71 5.19
C ARG A 74 5.99 -1.55 3.67
N SER A 75 4.84 -1.92 3.14
CA SER A 75 4.53 -1.79 1.71
C SER A 75 3.03 -1.70 1.52
N ALA A 76 2.59 -0.94 0.52
CA ALA A 76 1.19 -0.69 0.25
C ALA A 76 0.99 -0.55 -1.26
N PHE A 77 0.75 0.66 -1.77
CA PHE A 77 0.60 0.89 -3.19
C PHE A 77 1.92 0.62 -3.94
N ARG A 78 1.82 -0.05 -5.09
CA ARG A 78 2.87 -0.19 -6.08
C ARG A 78 2.31 0.12 -7.46
N SER A 79 2.92 1.05 -8.16
CA SER A 79 2.66 1.24 -9.59
C SER A 79 3.09 0.01 -10.39
N CYS A 80 2.51 -0.20 -11.57
CA CYS A 80 2.90 -1.31 -12.46
C CYS A 80 4.41 -1.33 -12.74
N ALA A 81 5.04 -0.16 -12.93
CA ALA A 81 6.48 -0.08 -13.19
C ALA A 81 7.32 -0.55 -11.99
N VAL A 82 6.92 -0.17 -10.77
CA VAL A 82 7.61 -0.62 -9.54
C VAL A 82 7.39 -2.11 -9.31
N ASN A 83 6.16 -2.62 -9.51
CA ASN A 83 5.88 -4.05 -9.35
C ASN A 83 6.66 -4.89 -10.36
N GLU A 84 6.66 -4.49 -11.64
CA GLU A 84 7.39 -5.17 -12.72
C GLU A 84 8.90 -5.26 -12.42
N ALA A 85 9.50 -4.19 -11.91
CA ALA A 85 10.92 -4.18 -11.53
C ALA A 85 11.26 -5.21 -10.43
N GLY A 86 10.27 -5.63 -9.64
CA GLY A 86 10.43 -6.66 -8.60
C GLY A 86 10.12 -8.09 -9.04
N VAL A 87 9.54 -8.29 -10.23
CA VAL A 87 9.20 -9.63 -10.73
C VAL A 87 10.48 -10.46 -10.90
N GLY A 88 10.50 -11.66 -10.32
CA GLY A 88 11.66 -12.56 -10.34
C GLY A 88 12.84 -12.14 -9.46
N LYS A 89 12.72 -11.06 -8.66
CA LYS A 89 13.80 -10.52 -7.82
C LYS A 89 13.40 -10.30 -6.37
N HIS A 90 12.20 -9.76 -6.14
CA HIS A 90 11.76 -9.22 -4.84
C HIS A 90 10.38 -9.77 -4.44
N ASN A 91 10.13 -11.05 -4.72
CA ASN A 91 8.86 -11.73 -4.43
C ASN A 91 7.61 -11.02 -4.99
N CYS A 92 7.75 -10.33 -6.13
CA CYS A 92 6.61 -9.74 -6.83
C CYS A 92 6.09 -10.73 -7.86
N SER A 93 4.77 -10.88 -7.94
CA SER A 93 4.10 -11.57 -9.05
C SER A 93 3.82 -10.60 -10.19
N ARG A 94 3.46 -11.12 -11.37
CA ARG A 94 3.07 -10.32 -12.55
C ARG A 94 1.98 -9.29 -12.20
N ASN A 95 1.94 -8.19 -12.95
CA ASN A 95 1.03 -7.08 -12.68
C ASN A 95 -0.43 -7.49 -12.59
N GLU A 96 -0.93 -8.32 -13.51
CA GLU A 96 -2.36 -8.68 -13.51
C GLU A 96 -2.75 -9.48 -12.27
N ALA A 97 -1.80 -10.19 -11.65
CA ALA A 97 -2.02 -10.89 -10.38
C ALA A 97 -1.99 -9.95 -9.16
N ASN A 98 -1.56 -8.70 -9.33
CA ASN A 98 -1.52 -7.66 -8.30
C ASN A 98 -2.53 -6.54 -8.50
N TYR A 99 -3.28 -6.52 -9.62
CA TYR A 99 -4.41 -5.60 -9.78
C TYR A 99 -5.42 -5.83 -8.67
N ALA A 100 -5.98 -4.75 -8.13
CA ALA A 100 -6.82 -4.76 -6.93
C ALA A 100 -6.16 -5.38 -5.67
N ALA A 101 -4.83 -5.56 -5.65
CA ALA A 101 -4.07 -5.99 -4.48
C ALA A 101 -3.00 -4.96 -4.12
N HIS A 102 -1.75 -5.09 -4.58
CA HIS A 102 -0.75 -4.04 -4.39
C HIS A 102 -0.77 -2.96 -5.48
N ILE A 103 -1.44 -3.19 -6.61
CA ILE A 103 -1.63 -2.19 -7.67
C ILE A 103 -3.07 -1.66 -7.55
N TRP A 104 -3.23 -0.59 -6.77
CA TRP A 104 -4.55 -0.08 -6.35
C TRP A 104 -5.25 0.74 -7.43
N ASP A 105 -4.50 1.24 -8.41
CA ASP A 105 -4.98 2.07 -9.51
C ASP A 105 -5.41 1.25 -10.73
N ARG A 106 -5.63 -0.06 -10.54
CA ARG A 106 -6.15 -0.99 -11.55
C ARG A 106 -7.19 -1.91 -10.94
N ARG A 107 -8.27 -2.13 -11.70
CA ARG A 107 -9.25 -3.17 -11.39
C ARG A 107 -8.72 -4.54 -11.77
N ASP A 108 -9.16 -5.57 -11.08
CA ASP A 108 -8.87 -6.96 -11.44
C ASP A 108 -9.62 -7.37 -12.73
N ALA A 109 -9.44 -8.64 -13.12
CA ALA A 109 -10.05 -9.20 -14.33
C ALA A 109 -11.59 -9.21 -14.29
N ASP A 110 -12.18 -9.23 -13.09
CA ASP A 110 -13.63 -9.22 -12.88
C ASP A 110 -14.18 -7.79 -12.70
N GLY A 111 -13.30 -6.77 -12.77
CA GLY A 111 -13.66 -5.37 -12.65
C GLY A 111 -13.77 -4.86 -11.21
N HIS A 112 -13.32 -5.62 -10.22
CA HIS A 112 -13.33 -5.19 -8.82
C HIS A 112 -12.16 -4.27 -8.49
N MET A 113 -12.38 -3.45 -7.46
CA MET A 113 -11.37 -2.60 -6.85
C MET A 113 -10.94 -3.23 -5.52
N GLY A 114 -9.66 -3.13 -5.18
CA GLY A 114 -9.13 -3.62 -3.92
C GLY A 114 -7.77 -3.04 -3.61
N ALA A 115 -7.35 -3.19 -2.37
CA ALA A 115 -6.06 -2.76 -1.88
C ALA A 115 -5.56 -3.69 -0.78
N THR A 116 -4.25 -3.94 -0.79
CA THR A 116 -3.51 -4.73 0.20
C THR A 116 -2.31 -3.93 0.70
N ALA A 117 -2.01 -4.07 1.98
CA ALA A 117 -0.77 -3.57 2.58
C ALA A 117 -0.07 -4.66 3.40
N CYS A 118 1.26 -4.57 3.46
CA CYS A 118 2.09 -5.29 4.40
C CYS A 118 2.39 -4.36 5.57
N ILE A 119 2.05 -4.80 6.79
CA ILE A 119 2.19 -4.00 8.00
C ILE A 119 3.04 -4.72 9.05
N VAL A 120 3.55 -3.95 10.00
CA VAL A 120 4.15 -4.45 11.24
C VAL A 120 3.28 -4.02 12.40
N VAL A 121 2.81 -4.99 13.20
CA VAL A 121 2.08 -4.75 14.45
C VAL A 121 3.08 -4.72 15.59
N HIS A 122 3.33 -3.54 16.16
CA HIS A 122 4.43 -3.35 17.11
C HIS A 122 4.24 -4.13 18.41
N SER A 123 3.01 -4.18 18.93
CA SER A 123 2.67 -4.91 20.15
C SER A 123 2.90 -6.42 20.04
N PHE A 124 2.89 -6.98 18.83
CA PHE A 124 3.09 -8.41 18.59
C PHE A 124 4.56 -8.81 18.41
N LEU A 125 5.45 -7.86 18.12
CA LEU A 125 6.88 -8.14 17.88
C LEU A 125 7.54 -8.94 19.01
N PRO A 126 7.39 -8.59 20.31
CA PRO A 126 8.05 -9.35 21.37
C PRO A 126 7.58 -10.80 21.46
N TYR A 127 6.33 -11.11 21.07
CA TYR A 127 5.83 -12.49 21.00
C TYR A 127 6.47 -13.23 19.83
N TYR A 128 6.46 -12.61 18.65
CA TYR A 128 7.03 -13.20 17.44
C TYR A 128 8.54 -13.45 17.58
N GLU A 129 9.30 -12.50 18.09
CA GLU A 129 10.76 -12.63 18.26
C GLU A 129 11.16 -13.78 19.19
N ARG A 130 10.33 -14.10 20.19
CA ARG A 130 10.59 -15.23 21.10
C ARG A 130 10.17 -16.58 20.53
N THR A 131 9.19 -16.63 19.64
CA THR A 131 8.49 -17.87 19.30
C THR A 131 8.57 -18.25 17.82
N GLY A 132 8.80 -17.28 16.93
CA GLY A 132 8.68 -17.43 15.48
C GLY A 132 7.25 -17.70 15.00
N HIS A 133 6.25 -17.71 15.88
CA HIS A 133 4.90 -18.16 15.58
C HIS A 133 4.00 -16.99 15.16
N TRP A 134 4.15 -16.57 13.91
CA TRP A 134 3.39 -15.43 13.38
C TRP A 134 1.88 -15.69 13.29
N GLN A 135 1.46 -16.95 13.14
CA GLN A 135 0.04 -17.31 13.01
C GLN A 135 -0.78 -16.96 14.25
N ALA A 136 -0.14 -16.77 15.43
CA ALA A 136 -0.84 -16.33 16.65
C ALA A 136 -1.40 -14.91 16.57
N LEU A 137 -1.08 -14.13 15.54
CA LEU A 137 -1.66 -12.81 15.30
C LEU A 137 -3.11 -12.89 14.76
N GLY A 138 -3.53 -14.04 14.20
CA GLY A 138 -4.80 -14.23 13.50
C GLY A 138 -5.67 -15.33 14.06
#